data_AF-A0A6S7D0T2-F1
#
_entry.id   AF-A0A6S7D0T2-F1
#
_cell.length_a   1.000
_cell.length_b   1.000
_cell.length_c   1.000
_cell.angle_alpha   90.00
_cell.angle_beta   90.00
_cell.angle_gamma   90.00
#
_symmetry.space_group_name_H-M   'P 1'
#
loop_
_entity.id
_entity.type
_entity.pdbx_description
1 polymer ?
#
loop_
_entity_poly.entity_id
_entity_poly.type
_entity_poly.pdbx_seq_one_letter_code
_entity_poly.pdbx_strand_id
1 'polypeptide(L)'
;MREDDYSLLQGFFRRQKRSGYSGFHADLILDSFEAERYVATFQAGSFRLTGKTGQVFTVGSSLWVLPLAKYEDPETDPYEYILELLPYYGSVDNIRKMMNLLEQLVNVDWPNA
;
A
#
# COMPACT_ATOMS: atom_id res chain seq x y z
N MET A 1 -27.52 -13.12 8.84
CA MET A 1 -26.80 -13.40 7.58
C MET A 1 -27.75 -14.26 6.74
N ARG A 2 -28.06 -13.88 5.51
CA ARG A 2 -28.90 -14.72 4.66
C ARG A 2 -28.05 -15.92 4.21
N GLU A 3 -28.68 -17.07 4.01
CA GLU A 3 -27.99 -18.31 3.61
C GLU A 3 -27.22 -18.13 2.28
N ASP A 4 -27.74 -17.25 1.42
CA ASP A 4 -27.13 -16.83 0.17
C ASP A 4 -25.78 -16.11 0.38
N ASP A 5 -25.67 -15.24 1.38
CA ASP A 5 -24.45 -14.45 1.65
C ASP A 5 -23.27 -15.36 2.04
N TYR A 6 -23.55 -16.38 2.85
CA TYR A 6 -22.55 -17.36 3.26
C TYR A 6 -22.10 -18.24 2.09
N SER A 7 -23.06 -18.62 1.24
CA SER A 7 -22.80 -19.41 0.03
C SER A 7 -21.95 -18.64 -0.98
N LEU A 8 -22.20 -17.34 -1.15
CA LEU A 8 -21.40 -16.43 -1.98
C LEU A 8 -19.97 -16.26 -1.43
N LEU A 9 -19.83 -16.08 -0.11
CA LEU A 9 -18.53 -16.00 0.54
C LEU A 9 -17.71 -17.28 0.34
N GLN A 10 -18.32 -18.46 0.54
CA GLN A 10 -17.68 -19.74 0.24
C GLN A 10 -17.34 -19.88 -1.26
N GLY A 11 -18.23 -19.41 -2.15
CA GLY A 11 -18.00 -19.38 -3.59
C GLY A 11 -16.77 -18.56 -3.94
N PHE A 12 -16.64 -17.37 -3.35
CA PHE A 12 -15.47 -16.50 -3.48
C PHE A 12 -14.19 -17.20 -3.01
N PHE A 13 -14.20 -17.84 -1.82
CA PHE A 13 -13.03 -18.57 -1.33
C PHE A 13 -12.61 -19.73 -2.24
N ARG A 14 -13.57 -20.52 -2.70
CA ARG A 14 -13.29 -21.61 -3.64
C ARG A 14 -12.73 -21.08 -4.96
N ARG A 15 -13.26 -19.96 -5.45
CA ARG A 15 -12.75 -19.29 -6.66
C ARG A 15 -11.31 -18.83 -6.47
N GLN A 16 -11.01 -18.16 -5.36
CA GLN A 16 -9.66 -17.68 -5.05
C GLN A 16 -8.65 -18.84 -4.92
N LYS A 17 -9.04 -19.94 -4.27
CA LYS A 17 -8.19 -21.13 -4.17
C LYS A 17 -7.92 -21.76 -5.55
N ARG A 18 -8.92 -21.80 -6.44
CA ARG A 18 -8.78 -22.35 -7.81
C ARG A 18 -7.98 -21.44 -8.74
N SER A 19 -8.08 -20.13 -8.57
CA SER A 19 -7.31 -19.17 -9.37
C SER A 19 -5.85 -19.03 -8.94
N GLY A 20 -5.40 -19.84 -7.98
CA GLY A 20 -4.05 -19.75 -7.44
C GLY A 20 -3.82 -18.46 -6.65
N TYR A 21 -4.88 -17.90 -6.05
CA TYR A 21 -4.87 -16.59 -5.41
C TYR A 21 -4.53 -15.49 -6.43
N SER A 22 -5.28 -15.45 -7.53
CA SER A 22 -5.21 -14.35 -8.49
C SER A 22 -5.43 -13.00 -7.78
N GLY A 23 -4.58 -12.02 -8.07
CA GLY A 23 -4.70 -10.68 -7.49
C GLY A 23 -6.07 -10.05 -7.75
N PHE A 24 -6.52 -9.22 -6.82
CA PHE A 24 -7.72 -8.41 -6.92
C PHE A 24 -7.39 -6.97 -6.52
N HIS A 25 -8.20 -6.03 -6.99
CA HIS A 25 -8.03 -4.63 -6.62
C HIS A 25 -8.67 -4.35 -5.26
N ALA A 26 -7.94 -3.64 -4.40
CA ALA A 26 -8.43 -3.17 -3.11
C ALA A 26 -7.93 -1.75 -2.86
N ASP A 27 -8.81 -0.89 -2.37
CA ASP A 27 -8.44 0.46 -1.94
C ASP A 27 -7.94 0.39 -0.50
N LEU A 28 -6.65 0.70 -0.29
CA LEU A 28 -5.95 0.53 0.98
C LEU A 28 -5.18 1.82 1.32
N ILE A 29 -4.99 2.06 2.63
CA ILE A 29 -4.16 3.15 3.15
C ILE A 29 -2.90 2.49 3.73
N LEU A 30 -1.82 2.46 2.94
CA LEU A 30 -0.55 1.80 3.32
C LEU A 30 0.63 2.77 3.28
N ASP A 31 0.92 3.32 2.08
CA ASP A 31 2.12 4.13 1.86
C ASP A 31 1.87 5.64 2.04
N SER A 32 0.60 6.06 2.06
CA SER A 32 0.17 7.45 2.27
C SER A 32 -0.99 7.51 3.27
N PHE A 33 -1.45 8.73 3.59
CA PHE A 33 -2.65 8.95 4.41
C PHE A 33 -3.95 8.86 3.58
N GLU A 34 -3.84 8.67 2.27
CA GLU A 34 -4.97 8.56 1.35
C GLU A 34 -5.19 7.10 0.95
N ALA A 35 -6.44 6.76 0.62
CA ALA A 35 -6.75 5.43 0.11
C ALA A 35 -6.33 5.35 -1.37
N GLU A 36 -5.42 4.44 -1.67
CA GLU A 36 -4.94 4.19 -3.02
C GLU A 36 -5.30 2.78 -3.48
N ARG A 37 -5.39 2.59 -4.79
CA ARG A 37 -5.86 1.31 -5.37
C ARG A 37 -4.68 0.37 -5.61
N TYR A 38 -4.58 -0.66 -4.78
CA TYR A 38 -3.54 -1.67 -4.88
C TYR A 38 -4.03 -2.93 -5.60
N VAL A 39 -3.08 -3.75 -6.06
CA VAL A 39 -3.32 -5.15 -6.41
C VAL A 39 -2.90 -5.99 -5.21
N ALA A 40 -3.88 -6.66 -4.60
CA ALA A 40 -3.67 -7.53 -3.44
C ALA A 40 -3.98 -8.98 -3.79
N THR A 41 -3.29 -9.92 -3.17
CA THR A 41 -3.61 -11.34 -3.21
C THR A 41 -3.67 -11.92 -1.81
N PHE A 42 -4.54 -12.90 -1.59
CA PHE A 42 -4.56 -13.62 -0.34
C PHE A 42 -3.31 -14.50 -0.21
N GLN A 43 -2.64 -14.40 0.95
CA GLN A 43 -1.59 -15.33 1.28
C GLN A 43 -2.18 -16.74 1.42
N ALA A 44 -1.66 -17.66 0.61
CA ALA A 44 -2.07 -19.06 0.65
C ALA A 44 -1.96 -19.64 2.07
N GLY A 45 -3.03 -20.28 2.55
CA GLY A 45 -3.06 -20.92 3.86
C GLY A 45 -3.15 -19.97 5.06
N SER A 46 -3.29 -18.66 4.86
CA SER A 46 -3.39 -17.69 5.97
C SER A 46 -4.79 -17.57 6.58
N PHE A 47 -5.81 -18.13 5.93
CA PHE A 47 -7.18 -18.12 6.43
C PHE A 47 -7.30 -18.87 7.74
N ARG A 48 -7.78 -18.17 8.76
CA ARG A 48 -7.98 -18.73 10.11
C ARG A 48 -9.25 -18.17 10.72
N LEU A 49 -9.95 -19.01 11.48
CA LEU A 49 -11.06 -18.56 12.32
C LEU A 49 -10.48 -17.67 13.42
N THR A 50 -10.85 -16.39 13.43
CA THR A 50 -10.39 -15.41 14.42
C THR A 50 -11.44 -15.11 15.49
N GLY A 51 -12.70 -15.49 15.26
CA GLY A 51 -13.76 -15.28 16.23
C GLY A 51 -14.98 -16.16 15.97
N LYS A 52 -15.68 -16.48 17.05
CA LYS A 52 -17.00 -17.13 16.99
C LYS A 52 -17.89 -16.56 18.08
N THR A 53 -19.05 -16.03 17.68
CA THR A 53 -20.07 -15.53 18.59
C THR A 53 -21.42 -16.11 18.19
N GLY A 54 -21.84 -17.16 18.88
CA GLY A 54 -23.03 -17.93 18.52
C GLY A 54 -22.89 -18.55 17.13
N GLN A 55 -23.73 -18.11 16.20
CA GLN A 55 -23.74 -18.53 14.79
C GLN A 55 -22.90 -17.63 13.86
N VAL A 56 -22.29 -16.57 14.40
CA VAL A 56 -21.41 -15.68 13.63
C VAL A 56 -19.97 -16.18 13.73
N PHE A 57 -19.34 -16.36 12.58
CA PHE A 57 -17.94 -16.77 12.46
C PHE A 57 -17.15 -15.62 11.82
N THR A 58 -16.05 -15.22 12.47
CA THR A 58 -15.11 -14.25 11.93
C THR A 58 -13.90 -14.99 11.41
N VAL A 59 -13.57 -14.79 10.13
CA VAL A 59 -12.40 -15.39 9.48
C VAL A 59 -11.43 -14.27 9.13
N GLY A 60 -10.19 -14.38 9.63
CA GLY A 60 -9.09 -13.51 9.26
C GLY A 60 -8.21 -14.15 8.20
N SER A 61 -7.49 -13.33 7.45
CA SER A 61 -6.53 -13.75 6.42
C SER A 61 -5.44 -12.69 6.28
N SER A 62 -4.30 -13.08 5.72
CA SER A 62 -3.22 -12.15 5.36
C SER A 62 -3.26 -11.86 3.87
N LEU A 63 -2.90 -10.62 3.50
CA LEU A 63 -2.80 -10.18 2.11
C LEU A 63 -1.34 -9.89 1.77
N TRP A 64 -0.90 -10.33 0.60
CA TRP A 64 0.25 -9.75 -0.08
C TRP A 64 -0.24 -8.60 -0.94
N VAL A 65 0.37 -7.44 -0.78
CA VAL A 65 0.03 -6.25 -1.54
C VAL A 65 1.22 -5.91 -2.42
N LEU A 66 0.98 -5.77 -3.72
CA LEU A 66 2.02 -5.33 -4.65
C LEU A 66 2.22 -3.82 -4.48
N PRO A 67 3.48 -3.33 -4.46
CA PRO A 67 3.75 -1.90 -4.40
C PRO A 67 3.12 -1.18 -5.61
N LEU A 68 2.81 0.10 -5.43
CA LEU A 68 2.37 0.94 -6.54
C LEU A 68 3.58 1.24 -7.44
N ALA A 69 3.37 1.34 -8.75
CA ALA A 69 4.44 1.58 -9.72
C ALA A 69 5.31 2.82 -9.38
N LYS A 70 4.72 3.86 -8.78
CA LYS A 70 5.43 5.08 -8.32
C LYS A 70 6.43 4.85 -7.17
N TYR A 71 6.39 3.68 -6.54
CA TYR A 71 7.30 3.25 -5.47
C TYR A 71 8.17 2.05 -5.90
N GLU A 72 8.01 1.54 -7.13
CA GLU A 72 8.84 0.43 -7.63
C GLU A 72 10.18 0.91 -8.20
N ASP A 73 10.20 2.10 -8.79
CA ASP A 73 11.41 2.70 -9.35
C ASP A 73 12.01 3.69 -8.35
N PRO A 74 13.22 3.41 -7.81
CA PRO A 74 13.93 4.30 -6.89
C PRO A 74 14.14 5.72 -7.43
N GLU A 75 14.25 5.90 -8.75
CA GLU A 75 14.41 7.22 -9.36
C GLU A 75 13.13 8.07 -9.28
N THR A 76 11.98 7.42 -9.12
CA THR A 76 10.66 8.07 -9.02
C THR A 76 10.06 8.03 -7.62
N ASP A 77 10.66 7.26 -6.69
CA ASP A 77 10.21 7.20 -5.31
C ASP A 77 10.53 8.53 -4.60
N PRO A 78 9.51 9.32 -4.21
CA PRO A 78 9.72 10.61 -3.58
C PRO A 78 10.36 10.50 -2.19
N TYR A 79 10.42 9.31 -1.59
CA TYR A 79 10.94 9.08 -0.25
C TYR A 79 12.37 8.53 -0.27
N GLU A 80 12.80 7.83 -1.31
CA GLU A 80 14.15 7.26 -1.38
C GLU A 80 15.21 8.36 -1.28
N TYR A 81 15.06 9.42 -2.06
CA TYR A 81 15.95 10.58 -2.00
C TYR A 81 15.96 11.27 -0.63
N ILE A 82 14.81 11.29 0.06
CA ILE A 82 14.73 11.86 1.41
C ILE A 82 15.48 10.99 2.43
N LEU A 83 15.43 9.65 2.28
CA LEU A 83 16.15 8.71 3.12
C LEU A 83 17.67 8.84 2.97
N GLU A 84 18.17 9.07 1.75
CA GLU A 84 19.60 9.30 1.51
C GLU A 84 20.10 10.60 2.15
N LEU A 85 19.26 11.64 2.19
CA LEU A 85 19.62 12.95 2.73
C LEU A 85 19.49 13.03 4.27
N LEU A 86 18.71 12.15 4.88
CA LEU A 86 18.45 12.14 6.32
C LEU A 86 19.72 12.11 7.19
N PRO A 87 20.74 11.28 6.88
CA PRO A 87 22.01 11.29 7.61
C PRO A 87 22.77 12.63 7.56
N TYR A 88 22.61 13.39 6.48
CA TYR A 88 23.32 14.66 6.27
C TYR A 88 22.59 15.86 6.89
N TYR A 89 21.26 15.86 6.83
CA TYR A 89 20.44 17.01 7.24
C TYR A 89 19.70 16.80 8.58
N GLY A 90 19.72 15.58 9.12
CA GLY A 90 19.26 15.22 10.47
C GLY A 90 17.75 15.24 10.68
N SER A 91 16.97 15.87 9.78
CA SER A 91 15.51 15.89 9.84
C SER A 91 14.88 16.14 8.47
N VAL A 92 13.67 15.61 8.27
CA VAL A 92 12.87 15.85 7.06
C VAL A 92 12.57 17.34 6.86
N ASP A 93 12.36 18.11 7.94
CA ASP A 93 12.11 19.55 7.85
C ASP A 93 13.31 20.32 7.29
N ASN A 94 14.54 19.93 7.69
CA ASN A 94 15.75 20.55 7.14
C ASN A 94 15.94 20.19 5.66
N ILE A 95 15.63 18.96 5.27
CA ILE A 95 15.64 18.54 3.87
C ILE A 95 14.65 19.36 3.06
N ARG A 96 13.41 19.53 3.54
CA ARG A 96 12.40 20.37 2.87
C ARG A 96 12.86 21.82 2.74
N LYS A 97 13.46 22.40 3.78
CA LYS A 97 14.03 23.76 3.70
C LYS A 97 15.13 23.86 2.64
N MET A 98 16.03 22.87 2.59
CA MET A 98 17.10 22.81 1.59
C MET A 98 16.54 22.67 0.18
N MET A 99 15.55 21.80 -0.05
CA MET A 99 14.89 21.65 -1.35
C MET A 99 14.20 22.93 -1.80
N ASN A 100 13.47 23.60 -0.90
CA ASN A 100 12.80 24.87 -1.21
C ASN A 100 13.81 25.99 -1.55
N LEU A 101 14.97 26.02 -0.88
CA LEU A 101 16.04 26.97 -1.20
C LEU A 101 16.66 26.68 -2.57
N LEU A 102 16.85 25.40 -2.93
CA LEU A 102 17.31 25.02 -4.26
C LEU A 102 16.29 25.37 -5.34
N GLU A 103 15.01 25.13 -5.09
CA GLU A 103 13.93 25.47 -6.01
C GLU A 103 13.88 26.98 -6.26
N GLN A 104 13.98 27.79 -5.21
CA GLN A 104 14.07 29.23 -5.33
C GLN A 104 15.32 29.65 -6.11
N LEU A 105 16.48 29.05 -5.81
CA LEU A 105 17.73 29.39 -6.48
C LEU A 105 17.68 29.11 -7.98
N VAL A 106 17.17 27.94 -8.38
CA VAL A 106 17.15 27.50 -9.78
C VAL A 106 16.05 28.23 -10.56
N ASN A 107 14.86 28.38 -9.99
CA ASN A 107 13.70 28.89 -10.73
C ASN A 107 13.53 30.41 -10.62
N VAL A 108 14.04 31.04 -9.58
CA VAL A 108 13.86 32.49 -9.32
C VAL A 108 15.16 33.24 -9.47
N ASP A 109 16.23 32.79 -8.80
CA ASP A 109 17.46 33.56 -8.70
C ASP A 109 18.45 33.28 -9.85
N TRP A 110 18.30 32.16 -10.57
CA TRP A 110 19.18 31.80 -11.68
C TRP A 110 18.49 31.12 -12.88
N PRO A 111 17.50 31.77 -13.51
CA PRO A 111 16.67 31.13 -14.54
C PRO A 111 17.39 30.79 -15.87
N ASN A 112 18.67 31.15 -16.03
CA ASN A 112 19.42 31.05 -17.31
C ASN A 112 20.77 30.30 -17.18
N ALA A 113 20.95 29.45 -16.17
CA ALA A 113 22.16 28.61 -16.06
C ALA A 113 22.15 27.43 -17.03
#